data_AF-A0A925ADK8-F1
#
_entry.id   AF-A0A925ADK8-F1
#
_cell.length_a   1.000
_cell.length_b   1.000
_cell.length_c   1.000
_cell.angle_alpha   90.00
_cell.angle_beta   90.00
_cell.angle_gamma   90.00
#
_symmetry.space_group_name_H-M   'P 1'
#
loop_
_entity.id
_entity.type
_entity.pdbx_description
1 polymer ?
#
loop_
_entity_poly.entity_id
_entity_poly.type
_entity_poly.pdbx_seq_one_letter_code
_entity_poly.pdbx_strand_id
1 'polypeptide(L)'
;MPTPRPPRGHSAKRPSTNPASKAIAPRASAKSAPAKSAKSKGAPAKGAADPLSTYRVKISTIDEQLVALLNRRARLVVEVGKLKREHGIPIYTPHREAEVLARVVASNTGPLADRTIEGVFREVMSGSFRLEQPLRIGYLGPIGSYSHVAAVKHFGTSVDFDDLHAIAGVFTEVARAHVDYGLVPIENSIGGGIVETLEAFQDFQDKISIYAEVQIEVHHALLANCAPGDVKRIYSKPEVFEQCRAWLAMQYPNAELVPEASSAAAVRRVAGADQKPAPRTVQGRQNKDNDGIAAIGSLLAAAHYGVNILFENIEDRTSNITRFFVISKQKAKPTGKDSQGKPGDKTSIMFTTPDEPGALVNVLSVFHRAGINLTHIDKRPSGRSNWTYTFFIDAEGHIDDPWIAAAVTQARGHCRDMLVLGSYPRSRRIL
;
A
#
# COMPACT_ATOMS: atom_id res chain seq x y z
N MET A 1 -36.28 54.65 -3.01
CA MET A 1 -37.16 53.65 -2.36
C MET A 1 -36.34 52.37 -2.11
N PRO A 2 -36.70 51.54 -1.11
CA PRO A 2 -35.68 50.94 -0.24
C PRO A 2 -35.26 49.49 -0.54
N THR A 3 -34.19 49.09 0.12
CA THR A 3 -33.66 47.72 0.23
C THR A 3 -34.44 46.87 1.23
N PRO A 4 -34.31 45.53 1.16
CA PRO A 4 -34.41 44.65 2.31
C PRO A 4 -33.02 44.27 2.86
N ARG A 5 -32.85 44.29 4.19
CA ARG A 5 -31.69 43.69 4.90
C ARG A 5 -31.97 42.22 5.23
N PRO A 6 -30.94 41.36 5.40
CA PRO A 6 -31.11 40.02 5.94
C PRO A 6 -31.37 40.04 7.47
N PRO A 7 -32.07 39.03 8.02
CA PRO A 7 -32.21 38.86 9.47
C PRO A 7 -30.90 38.37 10.12
N ARG A 8 -30.65 38.76 11.38
CA ARG A 8 -29.50 38.30 12.16
C ARG A 8 -29.90 37.24 13.20
N GLY A 9 -29.31 36.04 13.06
CA GLY A 9 -28.70 35.30 14.16
C GLY A 9 -29.59 34.53 15.14
N HIS A 10 -29.11 33.34 15.52
CA HIS A 10 -29.27 32.80 16.86
C HIS A 10 -27.93 32.28 17.37
N SER A 11 -27.63 32.56 18.64
CA SER A 11 -26.47 32.02 19.36
C SER A 11 -26.93 30.86 20.24
N ALA A 12 -26.27 29.71 20.14
CA ALA A 12 -26.47 28.58 21.02
C ALA A 12 -25.14 28.19 21.67
N LYS A 13 -25.13 28.06 23.00
CA LYS A 13 -23.91 27.84 23.79
C LYS A 13 -23.54 26.35 23.87
N ARG A 14 -22.25 26.04 23.85
CA ARG A 14 -21.73 24.80 24.47
C ARG A 14 -21.94 24.84 25.98
N PRO A 15 -22.30 23.73 26.64
CA PRO A 15 -21.84 23.44 27.99
C PRO A 15 -20.49 22.71 27.95
N SER A 16 -19.57 23.08 28.84
CA SER A 16 -18.34 22.32 29.13
C SER A 16 -18.47 21.64 30.49
N THR A 17 -18.04 20.38 30.58
CA THR A 17 -17.76 19.73 31.88
C THR A 17 -16.48 18.93 31.78
N ASN A 18 -15.58 19.17 32.72
CA ASN A 18 -14.34 18.43 32.92
C ASN A 18 -14.09 18.38 34.44
N PRO A 19 -13.85 17.22 35.05
CA PRO A 19 -13.22 17.13 36.36
C PRO A 19 -11.81 16.53 36.25
N ALA A 20 -10.84 17.16 36.92
CA ALA A 20 -9.43 16.79 36.88
C ALA A 20 -9.03 15.82 38.03
N SER A 21 -7.71 15.64 38.19
CA SER A 21 -6.98 14.91 39.26
C SER A 21 -6.52 13.49 38.89
N LYS A 22 -5.33 13.02 39.33
CA LYS A 22 -4.23 13.68 40.06
C LYS A 22 -2.91 12.94 39.75
N ALA A 23 -1.78 13.65 39.73
CA ALA A 23 -0.45 13.04 39.54
C ALA A 23 0.16 12.57 40.86
N ILE A 24 0.77 11.37 40.87
CA ILE A 24 1.66 10.89 41.96
C ILE A 24 2.80 10.06 41.36
N ALA A 25 4.03 10.32 41.79
CA ALA A 25 5.26 9.54 41.58
C ALA A 25 6.33 10.05 42.59
N PRO A 26 7.48 9.37 42.81
CA PRO A 26 7.80 7.93 42.72
C PRO A 26 8.53 7.38 43.98
N ARG A 27 8.75 6.04 44.12
CA ARG A 27 10.06 5.38 44.45
C ARG A 27 10.03 3.90 44.94
N ALA A 28 11.06 3.16 44.49
CA ALA A 28 11.93 2.19 45.21
C ALA A 28 11.55 0.72 45.60
N SER A 29 12.39 -0.21 45.11
CA SER A 29 13.06 -1.37 45.77
C SER A 29 12.32 -2.65 46.29
N ALA A 30 12.23 -3.64 45.38
CA ALA A 30 12.45 -5.11 45.47
C ALA A 30 12.72 -5.90 46.79
N LYS A 31 12.14 -7.13 46.91
CA LYS A 31 12.82 -8.48 46.91
C LYS A 31 11.92 -9.74 47.24
N SER A 32 12.27 -10.92 46.67
CA SER A 32 11.95 -12.34 47.10
C SER A 32 10.52 -12.99 46.94
N ALA A 33 10.40 -14.34 47.09
CA ALA A 33 9.34 -15.22 46.50
C ALA A 33 9.03 -16.58 47.31
N PRO A 34 8.47 -17.73 46.78
CA PRO A 34 7.04 -18.05 46.44
C PRO A 34 6.46 -19.52 46.72
N ALA A 35 5.20 -19.83 46.31
CA ALA A 35 4.46 -21.16 46.27
C ALA A 35 3.09 -21.11 45.46
N LYS A 36 2.18 -22.09 45.18
CA LYS A 36 2.04 -23.59 44.88
C LYS A 36 0.57 -23.93 44.35
N SER A 37 0.25 -25.09 43.72
CA SER A 37 -1.12 -25.50 43.15
C SER A 37 -1.23 -27.04 42.75
N ALA A 38 -2.23 -27.76 42.14
CA ALA A 38 -3.66 -27.66 41.64
C ALA A 38 -4.29 -29.08 41.20
N LYS A 39 -5.64 -29.29 41.07
CA LYS A 39 -6.46 -30.35 40.32
C LYS A 39 -8.01 -30.22 40.56
N SER A 40 -9.06 -31.01 40.15
CA SER A 40 -9.33 -32.40 39.60
C SER A 40 -10.60 -32.53 38.64
N LYS A 41 -11.41 -33.65 38.60
CA LYS A 41 -12.49 -34.01 37.57
C LYS A 41 -13.55 -35.14 37.94
N GLY A 42 -14.61 -35.38 37.12
CA GLY A 42 -15.50 -36.61 37.03
C GLY A 42 -16.56 -36.63 35.87
N ALA A 43 -17.06 -37.79 35.34
CA ALA A 43 -17.96 -37.89 34.12
C ALA A 43 -18.69 -39.28 33.80
N PRO A 44 -19.59 -39.39 32.76
CA PRO A 44 -20.31 -40.61 32.28
C PRO A 44 -20.03 -41.06 30.79
N ALA A 45 -20.78 -42.02 30.19
CA ALA A 45 -20.53 -42.65 28.84
C ALA A 45 -21.71 -43.39 28.11
N LYS A 46 -21.48 -43.87 26.85
CA LYS A 46 -22.08 -44.98 26.00
C LYS A 46 -22.81 -44.67 24.65
N GLY A 47 -22.36 -45.34 23.57
CA GLY A 47 -22.96 -45.45 22.21
C GLY A 47 -22.00 -46.16 21.23
N ALA A 48 -22.48 -47.05 20.33
CA ALA A 48 -21.62 -47.99 19.57
C ALA A 48 -21.09 -47.44 18.22
N ALA A 49 -20.16 -46.49 18.28
CA ALA A 49 -19.48 -45.95 17.10
C ALA A 49 -18.37 -46.89 16.58
N ASP A 50 -18.03 -46.79 15.28
CA ASP A 50 -16.87 -47.46 14.69
C ASP A 50 -15.60 -47.10 15.50
N PRO A 51 -14.72 -48.06 15.87
CA PRO A 51 -13.52 -47.77 16.64
C PRO A 51 -12.65 -46.67 16.00
N LEU A 52 -12.53 -46.65 14.67
CA LEU A 52 -11.77 -45.64 13.95
C LEU A 52 -12.47 -44.27 14.01
N SER A 53 -13.78 -44.19 13.80
CA SER A 53 -14.58 -42.98 14.01
C SER A 53 -14.47 -42.44 15.44
N THR A 54 -14.41 -43.32 16.44
CA THR A 54 -14.26 -42.95 17.85
C THR A 54 -12.90 -42.30 18.11
N TYR A 55 -11.83 -42.78 17.46
CA TYR A 55 -10.52 -42.12 17.51
C TYR A 55 -10.47 -40.86 16.65
N ARG A 56 -11.12 -40.81 15.48
CA ARG A 56 -11.23 -39.61 14.64
C ARG A 56 -11.91 -38.46 15.38
N VAL A 57 -13.03 -38.70 16.06
CA VAL A 57 -13.71 -37.68 16.89
C VAL A 57 -12.78 -37.18 18.01
N LYS A 58 -12.06 -38.08 18.70
CA LYS A 58 -11.07 -37.69 19.72
C LYS A 58 -9.93 -36.85 19.13
N ILE A 59 -9.46 -37.17 17.92
CA ILE A 59 -8.44 -36.40 17.20
C ILE A 59 -8.99 -35.02 16.84
N SER A 60 -10.17 -34.90 16.24
CA SER A 60 -10.78 -33.61 15.92
C SER A 60 -11.00 -32.73 17.17
N THR A 61 -11.42 -33.30 18.30
CA THR A 61 -11.51 -32.58 19.58
C THR A 61 -10.13 -32.13 20.12
N ILE A 62 -9.05 -32.83 19.79
CA ILE A 62 -7.67 -32.41 20.09
C ILE A 62 -7.22 -31.32 19.10
N ASP A 63 -7.54 -31.44 17.82
CA ASP A 63 -7.21 -30.45 16.79
C ASP A 63 -7.90 -29.10 17.07
N GLU A 64 -9.17 -29.12 17.46
CA GLU A 64 -9.92 -27.95 17.96
C GLU A 64 -9.22 -27.31 19.17
N GLN A 65 -8.72 -28.11 20.11
CA GLN A 65 -7.96 -27.63 21.28
C GLN A 65 -6.59 -27.06 20.87
N LEU A 66 -5.89 -27.68 19.93
CA LEU A 66 -4.62 -27.17 19.38
C LEU A 66 -4.85 -25.83 18.68
N VAL A 67 -5.87 -25.70 17.83
CA VAL A 67 -6.25 -24.44 17.19
C VAL A 67 -6.65 -23.38 18.22
N ALA A 68 -7.40 -23.74 19.28
CA ALA A 68 -7.74 -22.82 20.35
C ALA A 68 -6.50 -22.35 21.16
N LEU A 69 -5.55 -23.25 21.43
CA LEU A 69 -4.29 -22.93 22.11
C LEU A 69 -3.37 -22.07 21.25
N LEU A 70 -3.25 -22.36 19.96
CA LEU A 70 -2.50 -21.56 18.99
C LEU A 70 -3.09 -20.15 18.87
N ASN A 71 -4.42 -20.03 18.74
CA ASN A 71 -5.10 -18.74 18.74
C ASN A 71 -4.92 -17.97 20.07
N ARG A 72 -4.93 -18.65 21.22
CA ARG A 72 -4.64 -18.02 22.51
C ARG A 72 -3.19 -17.53 22.60
N ARG A 73 -2.23 -18.29 22.08
CA ARG A 73 -0.81 -17.91 21.99
C ARG A 73 -0.62 -16.72 21.04
N ALA A 74 -1.29 -16.71 19.88
CA ALA A 74 -1.26 -15.62 18.91
C ALA A 74 -1.80 -14.30 19.49
N ARG A 75 -2.87 -14.34 20.31
CA ARG A 75 -3.36 -13.15 21.02
C ARG A 75 -2.32 -12.60 22.01
N LEU A 76 -1.65 -13.47 22.77
CA LEU A 76 -0.57 -13.04 23.69
C LEU A 76 0.64 -12.45 22.93
N VAL A 77 0.96 -13.00 21.75
CA VAL A 77 1.96 -12.45 20.83
C VAL A 77 1.59 -11.03 20.37
N VAL A 78 0.33 -10.78 19.98
CA VAL A 78 -0.14 -9.43 19.59
C VAL A 78 0.01 -8.42 20.73
N GLU A 79 -0.37 -8.78 21.97
CA GLU A 79 -0.19 -7.90 23.13
C GLU A 79 1.29 -7.68 23.48
N VAL A 80 2.14 -8.71 23.36
CA VAL A 80 3.60 -8.57 23.49
C VAL A 80 4.17 -7.64 22.41
N GLY A 81 3.67 -7.72 21.16
CA GLY A 81 4.04 -6.81 20.08
C GLY A 81 3.70 -5.34 20.39
N LYS A 82 2.53 -5.07 20.99
CA LYS A 82 2.19 -3.70 21.47
C LYS A 82 3.19 -3.22 22.52
N LEU A 83 3.38 -4.01 23.58
CA LEU A 83 4.28 -3.68 24.69
C LEU A 83 5.73 -3.46 24.23
N LYS A 84 6.24 -4.28 23.29
CA LYS A 84 7.56 -4.07 22.69
C LYS A 84 7.66 -2.73 21.96
N ARG A 85 6.67 -2.39 21.12
CA ARG A 85 6.63 -1.13 20.36
C ARG A 85 6.55 0.09 21.29
N GLU A 86 5.71 0.04 22.32
CA GLU A 86 5.58 1.10 23.35
C GLU A 86 6.90 1.39 24.09
N HIS A 87 7.79 0.39 24.22
CA HIS A 87 9.05 0.49 24.94
C HIS A 87 10.30 0.51 24.02
N GLY A 88 10.12 0.60 22.69
CA GLY A 88 11.23 0.61 21.72
C GLY A 88 12.06 -0.68 21.67
N ILE A 89 11.52 -1.81 22.13
CA ILE A 89 12.24 -3.09 22.23
C ILE A 89 12.23 -3.81 20.87
N PRO A 90 13.38 -4.32 20.38
CA PRO A 90 13.45 -5.09 19.14
C PRO A 90 12.42 -6.24 19.08
N ILE A 91 11.66 -6.28 17.99
CA ILE A 91 10.57 -7.26 17.79
C ILE A 91 11.15 -8.67 17.64
N TYR A 92 12.14 -8.83 16.76
CA TYR A 92 12.87 -10.09 16.58
C TYR A 92 14.08 -10.16 17.52
N THR A 93 14.38 -11.35 18.05
CA THR A 93 15.45 -11.57 19.04
C THR A 93 15.91 -13.04 18.98
N PRO A 94 17.01 -13.36 18.27
CA PRO A 94 17.41 -14.75 17.99
C PRO A 94 17.58 -15.64 19.23
N HIS A 95 18.15 -15.10 20.31
CA HIS A 95 18.36 -15.87 21.54
C HIS A 95 17.03 -16.32 22.20
N ARG A 96 15.95 -15.55 22.00
CA ARG A 96 14.63 -15.85 22.55
C ARG A 96 13.90 -16.92 21.73
N GLU A 97 14.15 -16.99 20.43
CA GLU A 97 13.66 -18.08 19.58
C GLU A 97 14.31 -19.41 19.98
N ALA A 98 15.64 -19.42 20.12
CA ALA A 98 16.39 -20.60 20.56
C ALA A 98 15.95 -21.11 21.95
N GLU A 99 15.71 -20.20 22.91
CA GLU A 99 15.19 -20.54 24.24
C GLU A 99 13.79 -21.19 24.17
N VAL A 100 12.92 -20.72 23.29
CA VAL A 100 11.58 -21.31 23.10
C VAL A 100 11.68 -22.70 22.47
N LEU A 101 12.50 -22.90 21.44
CA LEU A 101 12.69 -24.21 20.82
C LEU A 101 13.27 -25.23 21.81
N ALA A 102 14.36 -24.87 22.51
CA ALA A 102 14.98 -25.73 23.51
C ALA A 102 14.00 -26.12 24.63
N ARG A 103 13.19 -25.17 25.13
CA ARG A 103 12.17 -25.43 26.15
C ARG A 103 11.07 -26.37 25.65
N VAL A 104 10.64 -26.23 24.40
CA VAL A 104 9.59 -27.06 23.81
C VAL A 104 10.09 -28.48 23.53
N VAL A 105 11.30 -28.63 22.99
CA VAL A 105 11.96 -29.94 22.81
C VAL A 105 12.15 -30.63 24.15
N ALA A 106 12.65 -29.94 25.18
CA ALA A 106 12.76 -30.48 26.54
C ALA A 106 11.40 -30.79 27.22
N SER A 107 10.29 -30.35 26.63
CA SER A 107 8.92 -30.67 27.06
C SER A 107 8.27 -31.80 26.23
N ASN A 108 8.96 -32.33 25.21
CA ASN A 108 8.43 -33.40 24.38
C ASN A 108 8.58 -34.76 25.06
N THR A 109 7.47 -35.31 25.54
CA THR A 109 7.37 -36.69 26.03
C THR A 109 6.41 -37.52 25.17
N GLY A 110 6.18 -37.10 23.91
CA GLY A 110 5.23 -37.73 22.99
C GLY A 110 5.89 -38.69 21.99
N PRO A 111 5.09 -39.36 21.14
CA PRO A 111 5.59 -40.26 20.10
C PRO A 111 6.12 -39.53 18.85
N LEU A 112 6.10 -38.19 18.82
CA LEU A 112 6.66 -37.38 17.74
C LEU A 112 8.13 -37.10 18.02
N ALA A 113 8.98 -37.19 17.00
CA ALA A 113 10.40 -36.86 17.13
C ALA A 113 10.61 -35.35 17.35
N ASP A 114 11.65 -34.99 18.11
CA ASP A 114 11.93 -33.60 18.49
C ASP A 114 12.03 -32.65 17.30
N ARG A 115 12.69 -33.09 16.21
CA ARG A 115 12.78 -32.33 14.94
C ARG A 115 11.41 -31.94 14.36
N THR A 116 10.38 -32.75 14.59
CA THR A 116 9.01 -32.51 14.10
C THR A 116 8.30 -31.49 14.99
N ILE A 117 8.48 -31.60 16.31
CA ILE A 117 7.98 -30.61 17.28
C ILE A 117 8.67 -29.26 17.06
N GLU A 118 9.98 -29.24 16.86
CA GLU A 118 10.77 -28.05 16.56
C GLU A 118 10.29 -27.37 15.26
N GLY A 119 10.10 -28.15 14.18
CA GLY A 119 9.58 -27.63 12.91
C GLY A 119 8.19 -26.99 13.05
N VAL A 120 7.28 -27.63 13.77
CA VAL A 120 5.95 -27.05 14.08
C VAL A 120 6.08 -25.75 14.86
N PHE A 121 6.95 -25.68 15.86
CA PHE A 121 7.12 -24.46 16.66
C PHE A 121 7.87 -23.34 15.95
N ARG A 122 8.81 -23.65 15.05
CA ARG A 122 9.42 -22.66 14.12
C ARG A 122 8.34 -22.02 13.24
N GLU A 123 7.47 -22.80 12.63
CA GLU A 123 6.39 -22.26 11.79
C GLU A 123 5.38 -21.43 12.59
N VAL A 124 4.99 -21.92 13.78
CA VAL A 124 4.12 -21.16 14.70
C VAL A 124 4.78 -19.85 15.15
N MET A 125 6.12 -19.77 15.28
CA MET A 125 6.84 -18.52 15.56
C MET A 125 6.96 -17.61 14.33
N SER A 126 7.25 -18.16 13.15
CA SER A 126 7.23 -17.43 11.87
C SER A 126 5.90 -16.72 11.65
N GLY A 127 4.79 -17.44 11.76
CA GLY A 127 3.43 -16.87 11.71
C GLY A 127 3.12 -15.90 12.86
N SER A 128 3.81 -16.02 14.00
CA SER A 128 3.66 -15.09 15.14
C SER A 128 4.36 -13.75 14.92
N PHE A 129 5.58 -13.74 14.36
CA PHE A 129 6.30 -12.47 14.10
C PHE A 129 5.52 -11.58 13.13
N ARG A 130 4.83 -12.17 12.15
CA ARG A 130 3.89 -11.47 11.25
C ARG A 130 2.66 -10.86 11.95
N LEU A 131 2.36 -11.26 13.20
CA LEU A 131 1.33 -10.64 14.05
C LEU A 131 1.90 -9.58 15.00
N GLU A 132 3.23 -9.48 15.15
CA GLU A 132 3.89 -8.42 15.91
C GLU A 132 4.28 -7.21 15.05
N GLN A 133 4.21 -7.31 13.72
CA GLN A 133 4.40 -6.21 12.77
C GLN A 133 3.10 -5.91 12.00
N PRO A 134 2.73 -4.63 11.80
CA PRO A 134 1.77 -4.29 10.74
C PRO A 134 2.38 -4.58 9.36
N LEU A 135 1.55 -4.73 8.33
CA LEU A 135 2.04 -4.77 6.95
C LEU A 135 2.80 -3.49 6.64
N ARG A 136 3.93 -3.58 5.95
CA ARG A 136 4.74 -2.43 5.54
C ARG A 136 4.59 -2.20 4.04
N ILE A 137 4.13 -1.02 3.64
CA ILE A 137 3.81 -0.67 2.25
C ILE A 137 4.74 0.46 1.78
N GLY A 138 5.69 0.15 0.90
CA GLY A 138 6.55 1.16 0.27
C GLY A 138 5.84 1.84 -0.90
N TYR A 139 5.96 3.17 -1.05
CA TYR A 139 5.32 3.90 -2.14
C TYR A 139 6.17 5.09 -2.62
N LEU A 140 5.92 5.58 -3.85
CA LEU A 140 6.59 6.78 -4.35
C LEU A 140 6.08 8.05 -3.64
N GLY A 141 6.94 8.62 -2.80
CA GLY A 141 6.67 9.78 -1.94
C GLY A 141 6.47 11.13 -2.63
N PRO A 142 6.40 12.22 -1.85
CA PRO A 142 6.39 12.24 -0.39
C PRO A 142 5.00 11.93 0.21
N ILE A 143 4.86 11.88 1.54
CA ILE A 143 3.56 11.78 2.23
C ILE A 143 2.58 12.81 1.66
N GLY A 144 1.39 12.34 1.27
CA GLY A 144 0.34 13.12 0.62
C GLY A 144 0.35 13.08 -0.92
N SER A 145 1.33 12.42 -1.55
CA SER A 145 1.33 12.17 -2.99
C SER A 145 0.12 11.34 -3.44
N TYR A 146 -0.21 11.33 -4.72
CA TYR A 146 -1.26 10.44 -5.23
C TYR A 146 -0.93 8.95 -5.06
N SER A 147 0.35 8.59 -4.97
CA SER A 147 0.79 7.25 -4.55
C SER A 147 0.45 6.97 -3.08
N HIS A 148 0.61 7.96 -2.18
CA HIS A 148 0.17 7.82 -0.78
C HIS A 148 -1.36 7.68 -0.68
N VAL A 149 -2.11 8.49 -1.45
CA VAL A 149 -3.58 8.36 -1.56
C VAL A 149 -3.96 6.96 -2.04
N ALA A 150 -3.29 6.45 -3.08
CA ALA A 150 -3.51 5.12 -3.61
C ALA A 150 -3.23 4.01 -2.58
N ALA A 151 -2.14 4.14 -1.83
CA ALA A 151 -1.75 3.18 -0.81
C ALA A 151 -2.73 3.15 0.37
N VAL A 152 -3.14 4.33 0.87
CA VAL A 152 -4.15 4.45 1.93
C VAL A 152 -5.54 3.98 1.48
N LYS A 153 -5.96 4.28 0.24
CA LYS A 153 -7.24 3.81 -0.31
C LYS A 153 -7.27 2.28 -0.51
N HIS A 154 -6.14 1.65 -0.83
CA HIS A 154 -6.07 0.21 -1.10
C HIS A 154 -5.84 -0.64 0.17
N PHE A 155 -4.87 -0.27 1.01
CA PHE A 155 -4.48 -1.04 2.20
C PHE A 155 -5.14 -0.56 3.50
N GLY A 156 -5.82 0.59 3.49
CA GLY A 156 -6.40 1.23 4.67
C GLY A 156 -5.36 1.95 5.54
N THR A 157 -5.80 2.50 6.67
CA THR A 157 -4.97 3.32 7.58
C THR A 157 -4.32 2.54 8.73
N SER A 158 -4.43 1.20 8.73
CA SER A 158 -3.95 0.32 9.82
C SER A 158 -2.68 -0.47 9.44
N VAL A 159 -1.90 0.07 8.51
CA VAL A 159 -0.64 -0.48 8.01
C VAL A 159 0.45 0.60 8.07
N ASP A 160 1.72 0.21 8.11
CA ASP A 160 2.83 1.16 8.07
C ASP A 160 3.14 1.53 6.61
N PHE A 161 3.37 2.83 6.35
CA PHE A 161 3.66 3.36 5.02
C PHE A 161 5.09 3.93 4.96
N ASP A 162 5.90 3.41 4.04
CA ASP A 162 7.30 3.81 3.84
C ASP A 162 7.40 4.79 2.66
N ASP A 163 7.77 6.03 2.96
CA ASP A 163 7.98 7.12 1.99
C ASP A 163 9.30 6.92 1.22
N LEU A 164 9.21 6.44 -0.02
CA LEU A 164 10.38 6.15 -0.86
C LEU A 164 10.51 7.15 -2.01
N HIS A 165 11.72 7.71 -2.15
CA HIS A 165 11.96 8.91 -2.95
C HIS A 165 12.22 8.63 -4.45
N ALA A 166 12.22 7.36 -4.87
CA ALA A 166 12.39 6.94 -6.27
C ALA A 166 11.70 5.60 -6.53
N ILE A 167 11.18 5.38 -7.74
CA ILE A 167 10.43 4.16 -8.09
C ILE A 167 11.30 2.91 -7.96
N ALA A 168 12.53 2.92 -8.49
CA ALA A 168 13.48 1.82 -8.29
C ALA A 168 13.83 1.55 -6.81
N GLY A 169 13.66 2.54 -5.92
CA GLY A 169 13.74 2.36 -4.47
C GLY A 169 12.61 1.46 -3.94
N VAL A 170 11.38 1.65 -4.42
CA VAL A 170 10.23 0.78 -4.08
C VAL A 170 10.51 -0.67 -4.47
N PHE A 171 10.99 -0.92 -5.69
CA PHE A 171 11.39 -2.26 -6.13
C PHE A 171 12.52 -2.85 -5.29
N THR A 172 13.53 -2.03 -4.92
CA THR A 172 14.67 -2.43 -4.10
C THR A 172 14.23 -2.92 -2.71
N GLU A 173 13.40 -2.15 -2.02
CA GLU A 173 13.00 -2.44 -0.64
C GLU A 173 11.99 -3.60 -0.56
N VAL A 174 11.13 -3.77 -1.56
CA VAL A 174 10.30 -5.00 -1.71
C VAL A 174 11.20 -6.20 -1.99
N ALA A 175 12.17 -6.11 -2.90
CA ALA A 175 13.04 -7.24 -3.24
C ALA A 175 13.91 -7.69 -2.05
N ARG A 176 14.32 -6.74 -1.20
CA ARG A 176 15.00 -6.99 0.09
C ARG A 176 14.07 -7.50 1.20
N ALA A 177 12.75 -7.42 1.01
CA ALA A 177 11.74 -7.68 2.03
C ALA A 177 11.87 -6.76 3.27
N HIS A 178 12.25 -5.50 3.05
CA HIS A 178 12.11 -4.45 4.06
C HIS A 178 10.65 -3.96 4.14
N VAL A 179 9.94 -3.99 3.02
CA VAL A 179 8.48 -3.81 2.92
C VAL A 179 7.84 -5.08 2.32
N ASP A 180 6.60 -5.39 2.71
CA ASP A 180 5.86 -6.57 2.21
C ASP A 180 5.39 -6.38 0.76
N TYR A 181 4.97 -5.15 0.46
CA TYR A 181 4.41 -4.72 -0.81
C TYR A 181 4.93 -3.34 -1.19
N GLY A 182 5.07 -3.12 -2.49
CA GLY A 182 5.36 -1.81 -3.07
C GLY A 182 4.17 -1.31 -3.89
N LEU A 183 3.92 -0.02 -3.90
CA LEU A 183 2.93 0.60 -4.79
C LEU A 183 3.60 1.60 -5.73
N VAL A 184 3.55 1.30 -7.03
CA VAL A 184 4.21 2.06 -8.09
C VAL A 184 3.20 2.51 -9.15
N PRO A 185 3.19 3.78 -9.58
CA PRO A 185 2.29 4.25 -10.63
C PRO A 185 2.80 3.71 -11.99
N ILE A 186 1.88 3.29 -12.87
CA ILE A 186 2.23 2.76 -14.20
C ILE A 186 1.68 3.63 -15.34
N GLU A 187 0.52 4.27 -15.17
CA GLU A 187 -0.16 5.03 -16.22
C GLU A 187 -1.07 6.10 -15.61
N ASN A 188 -1.15 7.28 -16.24
CA ASN A 188 -2.17 8.29 -15.96
C ASN A 188 -2.96 8.61 -17.24
N SER A 189 -4.28 8.78 -17.15
CA SER A 189 -5.17 8.98 -18.31
C SER A 189 -4.98 10.32 -19.06
N ILE A 190 -4.12 11.21 -18.55
CA ILE A 190 -3.73 12.48 -19.17
C ILE A 190 -2.23 12.49 -19.52
N GLY A 191 -1.37 11.99 -18.62
CA GLY A 191 0.10 11.97 -18.78
C GLY A 191 0.69 10.74 -19.49
N GLY A 192 -0.08 9.67 -19.71
CA GLY A 192 0.38 8.43 -20.32
C GLY A 192 1.12 7.48 -19.37
N GLY A 193 1.82 6.49 -19.94
CA GLY A 193 2.59 5.48 -19.20
C GLY A 193 3.91 6.02 -18.62
N ILE A 194 4.32 5.48 -17.47
CA ILE A 194 5.47 5.92 -16.65
C ILE A 194 6.67 5.01 -16.90
N VAL A 195 7.78 5.60 -17.34
CA VAL A 195 8.93 4.87 -17.90
C VAL A 195 9.73 4.17 -16.81
N GLU A 196 9.97 4.88 -15.70
CA GLU A 196 10.82 4.46 -14.60
C GLU A 196 10.29 3.21 -13.89
N THR A 197 8.97 2.98 -13.97
CA THR A 197 8.32 1.74 -13.49
C THR A 197 8.59 0.56 -14.44
N LEU A 198 8.55 0.78 -15.75
CA LEU A 198 8.82 -0.25 -16.77
C LEU A 198 10.32 -0.61 -16.81
N GLU A 199 11.20 0.36 -16.61
CA GLU A 199 12.65 0.15 -16.48
C GLU A 199 12.97 -0.66 -15.21
N ALA A 200 12.39 -0.29 -14.07
CA ALA A 200 12.58 -1.05 -12.83
C ALA A 200 12.07 -2.51 -12.92
N PHE A 201 11.06 -2.80 -13.76
CA PHE A 201 10.67 -4.18 -14.06
C PHE A 201 11.74 -4.97 -14.84
N GLN A 202 12.61 -4.34 -15.63
CA GLN A 202 13.73 -5.03 -16.28
C GLN A 202 14.79 -5.46 -15.24
N ASP A 203 15.14 -4.57 -14.31
CA ASP A 203 16.21 -4.81 -13.32
C ASP A 203 15.81 -5.81 -12.21
N PHE A 204 14.51 -5.94 -11.95
CA PHE A 204 13.96 -6.74 -10.84
C PHE A 204 13.13 -7.96 -11.28
N GLN A 205 13.12 -8.30 -12.57
CA GLN A 205 12.30 -9.36 -13.20
C GLN A 205 12.27 -10.71 -12.44
N ASP A 206 13.40 -11.19 -11.90
CA ASP A 206 13.48 -12.49 -11.20
C ASP A 206 13.04 -12.43 -9.73
N LYS A 207 12.80 -11.23 -9.20
CA LYS A 207 12.66 -10.95 -7.75
C LYS A 207 11.30 -10.36 -7.38
N ILE A 208 10.63 -9.72 -8.35
CA ILE A 208 9.43 -8.93 -8.18
C ILE A 208 8.39 -9.35 -9.23
N SER A 209 7.14 -9.46 -8.81
CA SER A 209 6.00 -9.64 -9.71
C SER A 209 4.87 -8.70 -9.36
N ILE A 210 4.03 -8.34 -10.34
CA ILE A 210 2.77 -7.63 -10.12
C ILE A 210 1.81 -8.55 -9.39
N TYR A 211 1.30 -8.09 -8.25
CA TYR A 211 0.43 -8.83 -7.34
C TYR A 211 -1.03 -8.36 -7.44
N ALA A 212 -1.27 -7.08 -7.71
CA ALA A 212 -2.58 -6.49 -8.00
C ALA A 212 -2.44 -5.19 -8.81
N GLU A 213 -3.52 -4.75 -9.46
CA GLU A 213 -3.64 -3.39 -9.98
C GLU A 213 -4.63 -2.54 -9.16
N VAL A 214 -4.40 -1.23 -9.13
CA VAL A 214 -5.25 -0.24 -8.45
C VAL A 214 -5.51 0.92 -9.41
N GLN A 215 -6.72 1.46 -9.40
CA GLN A 215 -7.09 2.65 -10.17
C GLN A 215 -7.65 3.69 -9.21
N ILE A 216 -7.14 4.92 -9.27
CA ILE A 216 -7.50 6.03 -8.38
C ILE A 216 -7.98 7.20 -9.22
N GLU A 217 -9.11 7.80 -8.84
CA GLU A 217 -9.57 9.08 -9.37
C GLU A 217 -8.77 10.23 -8.75
N VAL A 218 -8.20 11.08 -9.60
CA VAL A 218 -7.30 12.19 -9.25
C VAL A 218 -8.06 13.49 -9.28
N HIS A 219 -8.58 13.88 -8.11
CA HIS A 219 -9.16 15.19 -7.87
C HIS A 219 -8.13 16.13 -7.23
N HIS A 220 -8.05 17.35 -7.74
CA HIS A 220 -7.16 18.39 -7.25
C HIS A 220 -7.93 19.38 -6.36
N ALA A 221 -7.31 19.84 -5.28
CA ALA A 221 -7.83 20.89 -4.41
C ALA A 221 -6.86 22.08 -4.35
N LEU A 222 -7.38 23.30 -4.22
CA LEU A 222 -6.58 24.49 -3.89
C LEU A 222 -6.48 24.62 -2.37
N LEU A 223 -5.26 24.57 -1.86
CA LEU A 223 -4.93 24.45 -0.44
C LEU A 223 -4.06 25.63 -0.01
N ALA A 224 -4.49 26.44 0.97
CA ALA A 224 -3.84 27.71 1.30
C ALA A 224 -3.63 27.95 2.79
N ASN A 225 -2.72 28.87 3.10
CA ASN A 225 -2.51 29.40 4.45
C ASN A 225 -3.18 30.77 4.70
N CYS A 226 -3.92 31.28 3.71
CA CYS A 226 -4.55 32.59 3.65
C CYS A 226 -6.01 32.47 3.17
N ALA A 227 -6.77 33.58 3.13
CA ALA A 227 -8.12 33.57 2.59
C ALA A 227 -8.12 33.59 1.04
N PRO A 228 -9.21 33.16 0.36
CA PRO A 228 -9.24 33.06 -1.10
C PRO A 228 -8.85 34.32 -1.87
N GLY A 229 -9.12 35.52 -1.34
CA GLY A 229 -8.78 36.79 -1.99
C GLY A 229 -7.32 37.24 -1.80
N ASP A 230 -6.55 36.60 -0.92
CA ASP A 230 -5.18 37.00 -0.58
C ASP A 230 -4.09 36.20 -1.31
N VAL A 231 -4.49 35.19 -2.10
CA VAL A 231 -3.60 34.27 -2.83
C VAL A 231 -2.87 35.02 -3.96
N LYS A 232 -1.54 34.99 -3.90
CA LYS A 232 -0.61 35.66 -4.85
C LYS A 232 0.28 34.67 -5.60
N ARG A 233 0.60 33.53 -4.98
CA ARG A 233 1.43 32.45 -5.54
C ARG A 233 0.75 31.11 -5.33
N ILE A 234 0.77 30.27 -6.36
CA ILE A 234 0.21 28.91 -6.34
C ILE A 234 1.31 27.92 -6.73
N TYR A 235 1.60 26.97 -5.83
CA TYR A 235 2.65 25.97 -6.02
C TYR A 235 2.06 24.62 -6.46
N SER A 236 2.62 23.96 -7.47
CA SER A 236 2.34 22.55 -7.79
C SER A 236 3.29 22.00 -8.85
N LYS A 237 3.05 20.75 -9.27
CA LYS A 237 3.72 20.15 -10.42
C LYS A 237 3.28 20.81 -11.74
N PRO A 238 4.16 20.94 -12.76
CA PRO A 238 3.78 21.48 -14.07
C PRO A 238 2.57 20.76 -14.69
N GLU A 239 2.51 19.43 -14.57
CA GLU A 239 1.41 18.63 -15.11
C GLU A 239 0.08 18.89 -14.39
N VAL A 240 0.13 19.34 -13.14
CA VAL A 240 -1.06 19.69 -12.34
C VAL A 240 -1.58 21.07 -12.71
N PHE A 241 -0.70 22.03 -13.04
CA PHE A 241 -1.13 23.33 -13.57
C PHE A 241 -1.86 23.18 -14.91
N GLU A 242 -1.33 22.36 -15.84
CA GLU A 242 -1.99 22.07 -17.11
C GLU A 242 -3.32 21.31 -16.94
N GLN A 243 -3.48 20.54 -15.85
CA GLN A 243 -4.74 19.87 -15.50
C GLN A 243 -5.79 20.78 -14.85
N CYS A 244 -5.44 22.00 -14.43
CA CYS A 244 -6.35 22.96 -13.79
C CYS A 244 -6.33 24.33 -14.49
N ARG A 245 -5.86 24.38 -15.75
CA ARG A 245 -5.45 25.61 -16.44
C ARG A 245 -6.62 26.54 -16.71
N ALA A 246 -7.77 26.02 -17.13
CA ALA A 246 -8.97 26.80 -17.37
C ALA A 246 -9.54 27.34 -16.05
N TRP A 247 -9.57 26.53 -14.99
CA TRP A 247 -10.00 26.97 -13.66
C TRP A 247 -9.11 28.09 -13.10
N LEU A 248 -7.78 27.92 -13.16
CA LEU A 248 -6.80 28.92 -12.71
C LEU A 248 -6.92 30.24 -13.49
N ALA A 249 -7.08 30.18 -14.81
CA ALA A 249 -7.26 31.37 -15.64
C ALA A 249 -8.54 32.16 -15.33
N MET A 250 -9.58 31.52 -14.77
CA MET A 250 -10.83 32.18 -14.37
C MET A 250 -10.79 32.72 -12.94
N GLN A 251 -10.27 31.94 -11.98
CA GLN A 251 -10.31 32.29 -10.56
C GLN A 251 -9.08 33.08 -10.08
N TYR A 252 -7.91 32.80 -10.65
CA TYR A 252 -6.62 33.34 -10.21
C TYR A 252 -5.73 33.87 -11.37
N PRO A 253 -6.25 34.68 -12.30
CA PRO A 253 -5.52 35.13 -13.50
C PRO A 253 -4.24 35.94 -13.22
N ASN A 254 -4.09 36.49 -12.01
CA ASN A 254 -2.94 37.30 -11.60
C ASN A 254 -2.00 36.58 -10.61
N ALA A 255 -2.24 35.29 -10.31
CA ALA A 255 -1.40 34.53 -9.39
C ALA A 255 -0.18 33.94 -10.11
N GLU A 256 1.00 34.06 -9.50
CA GLU A 256 2.23 33.45 -9.99
C GLU A 256 2.18 31.92 -9.78
N LEU A 257 2.27 31.15 -10.86
CA LEU A 257 2.32 29.69 -10.83
C LEU A 257 3.78 29.23 -10.67
N VAL A 258 4.11 28.62 -9.54
CA VAL A 258 5.49 28.24 -9.20
C VAL A 258 5.66 26.71 -9.24
N PRO A 259 6.52 26.17 -10.13
CA PRO A 259 6.67 24.73 -10.29
C PRO A 259 7.40 24.07 -9.10
N GLU A 260 6.95 22.87 -8.74
CA GLU A 260 7.46 22.08 -7.62
C GLU A 260 7.69 20.61 -8.00
N ALA A 261 8.59 19.94 -7.27
CA ALA A 261 8.96 18.55 -7.53
C ALA A 261 7.81 17.56 -7.32
N SER A 262 6.82 17.90 -6.48
CA SER A 262 5.54 17.19 -6.38
C SER A 262 4.44 18.11 -5.84
N SER A 263 3.17 17.79 -6.15
CA SER A 263 2.01 18.46 -5.55
C SER A 263 2.00 18.36 -4.02
N ALA A 264 2.47 17.23 -3.46
CA ALA A 264 2.59 17.05 -2.01
C ALA A 264 3.72 17.91 -1.40
N ALA A 265 4.84 18.11 -2.09
CA ALA A 265 5.88 19.05 -1.69
C ALA A 265 5.38 20.51 -1.74
N ALA A 266 4.55 20.86 -2.72
CA ALA A 266 3.91 22.18 -2.77
C ALA A 266 2.99 22.44 -1.55
N VAL A 267 2.17 21.46 -1.14
CA VAL A 267 1.34 21.58 0.08
C VAL A 267 2.21 21.68 1.34
N ARG A 268 3.28 20.88 1.42
CA ARG A 268 4.27 20.90 2.51
C ARG A 268 4.97 22.27 2.63
N ARG A 269 5.28 22.93 1.51
CA ARG A 269 5.76 24.33 1.48
C ARG A 269 4.74 25.31 2.04
N VAL A 270 3.47 25.21 1.64
CA VAL A 270 2.39 26.11 2.11
C VAL A 270 2.18 25.98 3.64
N ALA A 271 2.30 24.76 4.17
CA ALA A 271 2.29 24.48 5.61
C ALA A 271 3.52 25.05 6.36
N GLY A 272 4.55 25.53 5.64
CA GLY A 272 5.80 26.02 6.22
C GLY A 272 6.73 24.91 6.75
N ALA A 273 6.45 23.63 6.45
CA ALA A 273 7.14 22.50 7.09
C ALA A 273 8.63 22.37 6.69
N ASP A 274 9.04 23.00 5.58
CA ASP A 274 10.43 23.08 5.13
C ASP A 274 11.22 24.27 5.71
N GLN A 275 10.56 25.12 6.52
CA GLN A 275 11.25 26.17 7.25
C GLN A 275 11.95 25.58 8.48
N LYS A 276 13.28 25.71 8.57
CA LYS A 276 14.00 25.49 9.83
C LYS A 276 13.31 26.31 10.93
N PRO A 277 13.05 25.74 12.12
CA PRO A 277 12.41 26.50 13.20
C PRO A 277 13.29 27.70 13.54
N ALA A 278 12.80 28.91 13.28
CA ALA A 278 13.46 30.12 13.71
C ALA A 278 13.64 30.06 15.24
N PRO A 279 14.81 30.46 15.78
CA PRO A 279 15.06 30.41 17.21
C PRO A 279 13.96 31.16 17.96
N ARG A 280 13.45 30.55 19.05
CA ARG A 280 12.23 31.01 19.77
C ARG A 280 12.48 32.28 20.58
N THR A 281 12.69 33.39 19.88
CA THR A 281 12.89 34.74 20.41
C THR A 281 12.03 35.73 19.62
N VAL A 282 11.28 36.57 20.35
CA VAL A 282 10.33 37.58 19.84
C VAL A 282 9.03 36.99 19.23
N GLN A 283 7.95 37.04 20.01
CA GLN A 283 6.57 36.93 19.48
C GLN A 283 6.30 38.05 18.46
N GLY A 284 5.62 37.73 17.36
CA GLY A 284 5.05 38.74 16.44
C GLY A 284 5.69 38.86 15.06
N ARG A 285 6.81 38.17 14.77
CA ARG A 285 7.30 38.08 13.38
C ARG A 285 6.51 37.02 12.58
N GLN A 286 5.35 37.43 12.05
CA GLN A 286 4.76 36.74 10.90
C GLN A 286 5.77 36.74 9.75
N ASN A 287 5.98 35.58 9.13
CA ASN A 287 6.98 35.42 8.08
C ASN A 287 6.41 35.93 6.75
N LYS A 288 6.57 37.24 6.48
CA LYS A 288 5.90 37.95 5.37
C LYS A 288 6.08 37.30 4.00
N ASP A 289 7.22 36.68 3.75
CA ASP A 289 7.54 36.03 2.47
C ASP A 289 6.70 34.76 2.20
N ASN A 290 6.01 34.26 3.23
CA ASN A 290 5.17 33.06 3.22
C ASN A 290 3.66 33.39 3.38
N ASP A 291 3.28 34.66 3.27
CA ASP A 291 1.89 35.13 3.28
C ASP A 291 1.31 35.18 1.85
N GLY A 292 -0.01 34.97 1.73
CA GLY A 292 -0.73 34.92 0.45
C GLY A 292 -0.30 33.77 -0.47
N ILE A 293 -0.04 32.57 0.06
CA ILE A 293 0.37 31.40 -0.75
C ILE A 293 -0.63 30.24 -0.68
N ALA A 294 -0.76 29.54 -1.80
CA ALA A 294 -1.56 28.33 -1.96
C ALA A 294 -0.80 27.26 -2.75
N ALA A 295 -1.31 26.04 -2.77
CA ALA A 295 -0.79 24.91 -3.52
C ALA A 295 -1.93 24.08 -4.08
N ILE A 296 -1.68 23.39 -5.20
CA ILE A 296 -2.61 22.41 -5.76
C ILE A 296 -2.14 21.01 -5.39
N GLY A 297 -3.00 20.23 -4.72
CA GLY A 297 -2.67 18.89 -4.27
C GLY A 297 -3.87 18.11 -3.73
N SER A 298 -3.58 16.99 -3.06
CA SER A 298 -4.60 16.07 -2.56
C SER A 298 -5.18 16.52 -1.20
N LEU A 299 -6.44 16.17 -0.95
CA LEU A 299 -7.08 16.37 0.37
C LEU A 299 -6.33 15.62 1.50
N LEU A 300 -5.66 14.52 1.18
CA LEU A 300 -4.83 13.77 2.12
C LEU A 300 -3.57 14.56 2.52
N ALA A 301 -2.97 15.31 1.60
CA ALA A 301 -1.89 16.24 1.91
C ALA A 301 -2.40 17.40 2.78
N ALA A 302 -3.58 17.97 2.46
CA ALA A 302 -4.19 19.03 3.28
C ALA A 302 -4.39 18.58 4.74
N ALA A 303 -5.00 17.40 4.93
CA ALA A 303 -5.25 16.81 6.24
C ALA A 303 -3.97 16.44 7.00
N HIS A 304 -2.93 15.96 6.31
CA HIS A 304 -1.66 15.59 6.94
C HIS A 304 -0.83 16.80 7.36
N TYR A 305 -0.71 17.82 6.51
CA TYR A 305 0.10 19.02 6.77
C TYR A 305 -0.67 20.15 7.46
N GLY A 306 -1.98 20.01 7.70
CA GLY A 306 -2.80 21.01 8.40
C GLY A 306 -3.08 22.28 7.58
N VAL A 307 -3.17 22.17 6.25
CA VAL A 307 -3.41 23.29 5.33
C VAL A 307 -4.90 23.44 5.06
N ASN A 308 -5.42 24.68 5.00
CA ASN A 308 -6.84 24.92 4.76
C ASN A 308 -7.20 24.58 3.30
N ILE A 309 -8.31 23.87 3.12
CA ILE A 309 -8.93 23.67 1.80
C ILE A 309 -9.72 24.92 1.44
N LEU A 310 -9.46 25.52 0.27
CA LEU A 310 -10.25 26.63 -0.26
C LEU A 310 -11.30 26.16 -1.27
N PHE A 311 -10.88 25.27 -2.19
CA PHE A 311 -11.70 24.73 -3.26
C PHE A 311 -11.30 23.28 -3.54
N GLU A 312 -12.27 22.46 -3.92
CA GLU A 312 -12.10 21.03 -4.24
C GLU A 312 -12.54 20.77 -5.69
N ASN A 313 -11.99 19.72 -6.30
CA ASN A 313 -12.28 19.29 -7.67
C ASN A 313 -12.06 20.41 -8.71
N ILE A 314 -10.89 21.04 -8.66
CA ILE A 314 -10.52 22.19 -9.52
C ILE A 314 -9.95 21.78 -10.89
N GLU A 315 -9.87 20.48 -11.18
CA GLU A 315 -9.38 19.97 -12.46
C GLU A 315 -10.32 20.27 -13.64
N ASP A 316 -9.73 20.64 -14.78
CA ASP A 316 -10.43 20.91 -16.05
C ASP A 316 -11.10 19.63 -16.62
N ARG A 317 -10.72 18.44 -16.10
CA ARG A 317 -11.26 17.12 -16.52
C ARG A 317 -11.41 16.18 -15.33
N THR A 318 -12.64 15.91 -14.93
CA THR A 318 -12.99 14.94 -13.87
C THR A 318 -12.60 13.49 -14.19
N SER A 319 -12.39 13.13 -15.47
CA SER A 319 -12.01 11.78 -15.90
C SER A 319 -10.50 11.47 -15.76
N ASN A 320 -9.87 11.96 -14.68
CA ASN A 320 -8.44 11.83 -14.43
C ASN A 320 -8.17 10.59 -13.56
N ILE A 321 -7.64 9.51 -14.16
CA ILE A 321 -7.41 8.23 -13.49
C ILE A 321 -5.92 7.92 -13.53
N THR A 322 -5.35 7.58 -12.37
CA THR A 322 -4.00 7.00 -12.29
C THR A 322 -4.09 5.52 -11.92
N ARG A 323 -3.42 4.71 -12.73
CA ARG A 323 -3.26 3.27 -12.56
C ARG A 323 -1.95 2.99 -11.83
N PHE A 324 -2.00 2.11 -10.84
CA PHE A 324 -0.86 1.68 -10.04
C PHE A 324 -0.78 0.15 -10.05
N PHE A 325 0.43 -0.38 -9.87
CA PHE A 325 0.65 -1.78 -9.56
C PHE A 325 1.08 -1.93 -8.10
N VAL A 326 0.45 -2.88 -7.41
CA VAL A 326 1.00 -3.49 -6.19
C VAL A 326 2.02 -4.52 -6.65
N ILE A 327 3.26 -4.36 -6.23
CA ILE A 327 4.36 -5.29 -6.50
C ILE A 327 4.73 -6.07 -5.24
N SER A 328 5.12 -7.34 -5.40
CA SER A 328 5.57 -8.21 -4.31
C SER A 328 6.64 -9.20 -4.78
N LYS A 329 7.31 -9.85 -3.81
CA LYS A 329 8.12 -11.06 -4.07
C LYS A 329 7.27 -12.30 -4.35
N GLN A 330 5.98 -12.25 -4.01
CA GLN A 330 5.02 -13.31 -4.26
C GLN A 330 4.29 -13.08 -5.59
N LYS A 331 3.98 -14.16 -6.31
CA LYS A 331 2.99 -14.13 -7.40
C LYS A 331 1.58 -14.16 -6.82
N ALA A 332 0.61 -13.57 -7.51
CA ALA A 332 -0.80 -13.79 -7.18
C ALA A 332 -1.21 -15.24 -7.49
N LYS A 333 -2.46 -15.57 -7.19
CA LYS A 333 -3.11 -16.84 -7.59
C LYS A 333 -4.27 -16.51 -8.53
N PRO A 334 -4.67 -17.43 -9.44
CA PRO A 334 -5.84 -17.23 -10.28
C PRO A 334 -7.09 -16.92 -9.45
N THR A 335 -7.83 -15.88 -9.85
CA THR A 335 -9.16 -15.59 -9.30
C THR A 335 -10.28 -16.22 -10.13
N GLY A 336 -9.95 -16.78 -11.30
CA GLY A 336 -10.87 -17.52 -12.15
C GLY A 336 -11.67 -16.59 -13.06
N LYS A 337 -12.99 -16.78 -13.12
CA LYS A 337 -13.90 -15.97 -13.97
C LYS A 337 -14.87 -15.16 -13.10
N ASP A 338 -15.26 -14.00 -13.60
CA ASP A 338 -16.32 -13.20 -12.99
C ASP A 338 -17.72 -13.73 -13.35
N SER A 339 -18.76 -13.11 -12.77
CA SER A 339 -20.16 -13.50 -12.96
C SER A 339 -20.70 -13.29 -14.38
N GLN A 340 -19.89 -12.72 -15.29
CA GLN A 340 -20.20 -12.56 -16.71
C GLN A 340 -19.40 -13.55 -17.58
N GLY A 341 -18.65 -14.48 -16.95
CA GLY A 341 -17.83 -15.48 -17.63
C GLY A 341 -16.51 -14.94 -18.19
N LYS A 342 -16.20 -13.66 -17.95
CA LYS A 342 -14.97 -13.00 -18.38
C LYS A 342 -13.83 -13.37 -17.42
N PRO A 343 -12.56 -13.47 -17.89
CA PRO A 343 -11.42 -13.68 -16.99
C PRO A 343 -11.39 -12.64 -15.86
N GLY A 344 -11.15 -13.08 -14.63
CA GLY A 344 -11.05 -12.23 -13.45
C GLY A 344 -9.68 -11.58 -13.30
N ASP A 345 -8.68 -12.10 -14.01
CA ASP A 345 -7.27 -11.74 -13.92
C ASP A 345 -6.77 -11.06 -15.19
N LYS A 346 -5.62 -10.38 -15.08
CA LYS A 346 -4.77 -9.91 -16.17
C LYS A 346 -3.39 -10.56 -16.07
N THR A 347 -2.67 -10.56 -17.19
CA THR A 347 -1.24 -10.89 -17.27
C THR A 347 -0.52 -9.77 -18.03
N SER A 348 0.38 -9.05 -17.35
CA SER A 348 1.21 -8.02 -17.98
C SER A 348 2.48 -8.64 -18.56
N ILE A 349 2.78 -8.31 -19.81
CA ILE A 349 3.91 -8.86 -20.57
C ILE A 349 4.69 -7.71 -21.20
N MET A 350 6.00 -7.73 -21.03
CA MET A 350 6.93 -6.81 -21.67
C MET A 350 7.82 -7.58 -22.65
N PHE A 351 7.98 -7.10 -23.88
CA PHE A 351 8.74 -7.82 -24.91
C PHE A 351 9.42 -6.89 -25.92
N THR A 352 10.44 -7.40 -26.60
CA THR A 352 11.10 -6.72 -27.73
C THR A 352 10.94 -7.56 -28.99
N THR A 353 10.80 -6.92 -30.16
CA THR A 353 10.69 -7.61 -31.45
C THR A 353 11.98 -7.48 -32.27
N PRO A 354 12.13 -8.29 -33.33
CA PRO A 354 12.95 -7.91 -34.47
C PRO A 354 12.51 -6.54 -35.04
N ASP A 355 13.44 -5.88 -35.73
CA ASP A 355 13.19 -4.63 -36.45
C ASP A 355 12.95 -4.96 -37.93
N GLU A 356 11.74 -5.46 -38.22
CA GLU A 356 11.32 -5.93 -39.54
C GLU A 356 9.80 -5.71 -39.75
N PRO A 357 9.33 -5.57 -41.01
CA PRO A 357 7.92 -5.38 -41.31
C PRO A 357 7.03 -6.50 -40.73
N GLY A 358 6.03 -6.12 -39.94
CA GLY A 358 5.07 -7.05 -39.35
C GLY A 358 5.49 -7.73 -38.04
N ALA A 359 6.69 -7.48 -37.51
CA ALA A 359 7.19 -8.15 -36.29
C ALA A 359 6.20 -8.06 -35.10
N LEU A 360 5.69 -6.86 -34.80
CA LEU A 360 4.67 -6.65 -33.77
C LEU A 360 3.34 -7.34 -34.14
N VAL A 361 2.96 -7.33 -35.41
CA VAL A 361 1.71 -7.98 -35.89
C VAL A 361 1.77 -9.48 -35.66
N ASN A 362 2.93 -10.12 -35.84
CA ASN A 362 3.12 -11.54 -35.57
C ASN A 362 2.84 -11.88 -34.09
N VAL A 363 3.37 -11.06 -33.15
CA VAL A 363 3.12 -11.22 -31.71
C VAL A 363 1.64 -11.01 -31.37
N LEU A 364 1.03 -9.90 -31.79
CA LEU A 364 -0.37 -9.57 -31.48
C LEU A 364 -1.35 -10.58 -32.11
N SER A 365 -1.02 -11.13 -33.28
CA SER A 365 -1.82 -12.15 -33.96
C SER A 365 -1.93 -13.46 -33.17
N VAL A 366 -0.98 -13.77 -32.28
CA VAL A 366 -1.07 -14.95 -31.40
C VAL A 366 -2.23 -14.78 -30.41
N PHE A 367 -2.26 -13.66 -29.67
CA PHE A 367 -3.32 -13.35 -28.73
C PHE A 367 -4.68 -13.26 -29.43
N HIS A 368 -4.75 -12.60 -30.59
CA HIS A 368 -5.97 -12.53 -31.41
C HIS A 368 -6.50 -13.91 -31.84
N ARG A 369 -5.65 -14.79 -32.39
CA ARG A 369 -6.04 -16.15 -32.80
C ARG A 369 -6.46 -17.03 -31.63
N ALA A 370 -5.92 -16.79 -30.43
CA ALA A 370 -6.30 -17.48 -29.20
C ALA A 370 -7.56 -16.88 -28.53
N GLY A 371 -8.18 -15.84 -29.11
CA GLY A 371 -9.37 -15.18 -28.55
C GLY A 371 -9.08 -14.32 -27.31
N ILE A 372 -7.82 -13.95 -27.09
CA ILE A 372 -7.35 -13.27 -25.87
C ILE A 372 -7.43 -11.77 -26.07
N ASN A 373 -8.23 -11.11 -25.24
CA ASN A 373 -8.37 -9.67 -25.26
C ASN A 373 -7.12 -8.99 -24.67
N LEU A 374 -6.62 -7.96 -25.36
CA LEU A 374 -5.55 -7.09 -24.88
C LEU A 374 -6.17 -5.75 -24.43
N THR A 375 -6.01 -5.42 -23.16
CA THR A 375 -6.67 -4.25 -22.51
C THR A 375 -5.83 -2.98 -22.49
N HIS A 376 -4.53 -3.09 -22.80
CA HIS A 376 -3.59 -1.99 -22.90
C HIS A 376 -2.42 -2.44 -23.79
N ILE A 377 -1.85 -1.49 -24.54
CA ILE A 377 -0.61 -1.64 -25.29
C ILE A 377 0.13 -0.30 -25.31
N ASP A 378 1.42 -0.33 -24.97
CA ASP A 378 2.32 0.82 -25.06
C ASP A 378 3.66 0.41 -25.70
N LYS A 379 4.41 1.38 -26.23
CA LYS A 379 5.74 1.21 -26.80
C LYS A 379 6.70 2.24 -26.22
N ARG A 380 7.92 1.81 -25.86
CA ARG A 380 9.00 2.69 -25.40
C ARG A 380 10.31 2.39 -26.13
N PRO A 381 11.20 3.37 -26.36
CA PRO A 381 12.57 3.09 -26.76
C PRO A 381 13.23 2.13 -25.76
N SER A 382 14.07 1.20 -26.21
CA SER A 382 14.64 0.16 -25.34
C SER A 382 15.71 0.67 -24.36
N GLY A 383 16.25 1.87 -24.58
CA GLY A 383 17.45 2.40 -23.90
C GLY A 383 18.76 1.71 -24.27
N ARG A 384 18.71 0.46 -24.77
CA ARG A 384 19.88 -0.39 -25.04
C ARG A 384 20.47 -0.21 -26.45
N SER A 385 19.67 0.21 -27.41
CA SER A 385 20.15 0.67 -28.73
C SER A 385 19.24 1.74 -29.30
N ASN A 386 19.77 2.53 -30.24
CA ASN A 386 18.94 3.37 -31.08
C ASN A 386 17.88 2.52 -31.81
N TRP A 387 16.67 3.08 -31.96
CA TRP A 387 15.55 2.57 -32.74
C TRP A 387 14.96 1.19 -32.39
N THR A 388 15.49 0.46 -31.40
CA THR A 388 14.79 -0.72 -30.87
C THR A 388 13.73 -0.32 -29.85
N TYR A 389 12.58 -1.00 -29.88
CA TYR A 389 11.44 -0.73 -29.02
C TYR A 389 11.16 -1.91 -28.08
N THR A 390 10.78 -1.55 -26.85
CA THR A 390 10.14 -2.45 -25.89
C THR A 390 8.64 -2.17 -25.89
N PHE A 391 7.84 -3.21 -26.06
CA PHE A 391 6.39 -3.17 -25.99
C PHE A 391 5.93 -3.70 -24.64
N PHE A 392 4.85 -3.13 -24.11
CA PHE A 392 4.19 -3.56 -22.88
C PHE A 392 2.71 -3.79 -23.19
N ILE A 393 2.15 -4.94 -22.79
CA ILE A 393 0.75 -5.32 -23.01
C ILE A 393 0.11 -5.92 -21.75
N ASP A 394 -1.20 -5.71 -21.60
CA ASP A 394 -2.02 -6.38 -20.57
C ASP A 394 -3.05 -7.33 -21.22
N ALA A 395 -2.80 -8.63 -21.17
CA ALA A 395 -3.74 -9.66 -21.64
C ALA A 395 -4.73 -10.06 -20.54
N GLU A 396 -6.00 -10.32 -20.85
CA GLU A 396 -6.97 -10.83 -19.86
C GLU A 396 -6.86 -12.35 -19.71
N GLY A 397 -6.66 -12.83 -18.48
CA GLY A 397 -6.34 -14.23 -18.11
C GLY A 397 -5.10 -14.35 -17.22
N HIS A 398 -4.93 -15.48 -16.53
CA HIS A 398 -3.78 -15.75 -15.64
C HIS A 398 -2.71 -16.60 -16.35
N ILE A 399 -1.42 -16.50 -16.01
CA ILE A 399 -0.36 -17.31 -16.65
C ILE A 399 -0.52 -18.82 -16.42
N ASP A 400 -1.30 -19.21 -15.41
CA ASP A 400 -1.64 -20.61 -15.09
C ASP A 400 -2.84 -21.12 -15.90
N ASP A 401 -3.58 -20.25 -16.60
CA ASP A 401 -4.59 -20.67 -17.58
C ASP A 401 -3.89 -21.34 -18.78
N PRO A 402 -4.22 -22.59 -19.15
CA PRO A 402 -3.54 -23.30 -20.24
C PRO A 402 -3.57 -22.55 -21.59
N TRP A 403 -4.62 -21.77 -21.84
CA TRP A 403 -4.79 -20.98 -23.06
C TRP A 403 -3.94 -19.70 -23.07
N ILE A 404 -3.73 -19.05 -21.91
CA ILE A 404 -2.73 -17.97 -21.76
C ILE A 404 -1.33 -18.56 -21.88
N ALA A 405 -1.02 -19.63 -21.15
CA ALA A 405 0.30 -20.26 -21.16
C ALA A 405 0.75 -20.65 -22.59
N ALA A 406 -0.16 -21.26 -23.37
CA ALA A 406 0.08 -21.58 -24.77
C ALA A 406 0.31 -20.33 -25.63
N ALA A 407 -0.54 -19.30 -25.50
CA ALA A 407 -0.40 -18.06 -26.27
C ALA A 407 0.89 -17.30 -25.94
N VAL A 408 1.27 -17.21 -24.65
CA VAL A 408 2.54 -16.58 -24.22
C VAL A 408 3.74 -17.37 -24.75
N THR A 409 3.67 -18.70 -24.74
CA THR A 409 4.73 -19.57 -25.30
C THR A 409 4.86 -19.40 -26.81
N GLN A 410 3.75 -19.33 -27.55
CA GLN A 410 3.77 -19.09 -29.00
C GLN A 410 4.24 -17.66 -29.34
N ALA A 411 3.77 -16.65 -28.61
CA ALA A 411 4.14 -15.25 -28.80
C ALA A 411 5.65 -15.01 -28.55
N ARG A 412 6.24 -15.71 -27.58
CA ARG A 412 7.69 -15.68 -27.31
C ARG A 412 8.52 -16.07 -28.54
N GLY A 413 8.02 -16.97 -29.40
CA GLY A 413 8.67 -17.35 -30.66
C GLY A 413 8.75 -16.26 -31.73
N HIS A 414 8.07 -15.12 -31.53
CA HIS A 414 8.13 -13.93 -32.39
C HIS A 414 8.88 -12.75 -31.73
N CYS A 415 9.45 -12.94 -30.55
CA CYS A 415 10.14 -11.91 -29.77
C CYS A 415 11.65 -12.15 -29.73
N ARG A 416 12.44 -11.08 -29.58
CA ARG A 416 13.86 -11.16 -29.20
C ARG A 416 14.03 -11.45 -27.71
N ASP A 417 13.18 -10.84 -26.89
CA ASP A 417 13.07 -11.07 -25.45
C ASP A 417 11.61 -10.88 -25.01
N MET A 418 11.18 -11.58 -23.96
CA MET A 418 9.83 -11.49 -23.39
C MET A 418 9.84 -11.82 -21.89
N LEU A 419 9.32 -10.92 -21.07
CA LEU A 419 9.19 -11.03 -19.63
C LEU A 419 7.70 -10.99 -19.24
N VAL A 420 7.26 -11.97 -18.44
CA VAL A 420 5.92 -11.95 -17.82
C VAL A 420 6.06 -11.29 -16.46
N LEU A 421 5.57 -10.07 -16.32
CA LEU A 421 5.80 -9.24 -15.14
C LEU A 421 4.88 -9.61 -13.98
N GLY A 422 3.73 -10.20 -14.29
CA GLY A 422 2.87 -10.84 -13.31
C GLY A 422 1.51 -11.18 -13.89
N SER A 423 0.84 -12.10 -13.22
CA SER A 423 -0.59 -12.33 -13.39
C SER A 423 -1.28 -12.00 -12.07
N TYR A 424 -2.39 -11.28 -12.14
CA TYR A 424 -2.98 -10.61 -10.98
C TYR A 424 -4.46 -10.28 -11.21
N PRO A 425 -5.25 -10.03 -10.14
CA PRO A 425 -6.67 -9.72 -10.26
C PRO A 425 -6.90 -8.40 -11.01
N ARG A 426 -7.78 -8.41 -12.02
CA ARG A 426 -8.22 -7.19 -12.71
C ARG A 426 -9.01 -6.31 -11.74
N SER A 427 -8.70 -5.01 -11.69
CA SER A 427 -9.53 -4.09 -10.90
C SER A 427 -10.95 -4.05 -11.46
N ARG A 428 -11.93 -4.02 -10.55
CA ARG A 428 -13.36 -3.90 -10.85
C ARG A 428 -13.95 -2.59 -10.31
N ARG A 429 -13.11 -1.72 -9.75
CA ARG A 429 -13.47 -0.45 -9.10
C ARG A 429 -12.35 0.58 -9.28
N ILE A 430 -12.73 1.83 -9.50
CA ILE A 430 -11.87 2.98 -9.27
C ILE A 430 -12.10 3.40 -7.81
N LEU A 431 -11.04 3.83 -7.09
CA LEU A 431 -11.08 4.16 -5.66
C LEU A 431 -10.94 5.65 -5.40
#